data_AF-E3QMY9-F1
#
_entry.id   AF-E3QMY9-F1
#
_cell.length_a   1.000
_cell.length_b   1.000
_cell.length_c   1.000
_cell.angle_alpha   90.00
_cell.angle_beta   90.00
_cell.angle_gamma   90.00
#
_symmetry.space_group_name_H-M   'P 1'
#
loop_
_entity.id
_entity.type
_entity.pdbx_description
1 polymer ?
#
loop_
_entity_poly.entity_id
_entity_poly.type
_entity_poly.pdbx_seq_one_letter_code
_entity_poly.pdbx_strand_id
1 'polypeptide(L)'
;MPYDSWTTSIRLKVLGSKNLHEATADLPLDFFLMTTNSYTDALARLRRSQGKPACAVVLPMVLGVGVVAQNLEIEDSLKRMGMYGIEEEALLDSFEVAILEQQQQQQQQQQQQYQGG
;
A
#
# COMPACT_ATOMS: atom_id res chain seq x y z
N MET A 1 -24.55 2.58 6.07
CA MET A 1 -23.46 3.38 6.69
C MET A 1 -23.83 4.85 6.62
N PRO A 2 -23.69 5.62 7.71
CA PRO A 2 -23.83 7.08 7.67
C PRO A 2 -22.71 7.74 6.84
N TYR A 3 -23.02 8.86 6.18
CA TYR A 3 -22.08 9.64 5.38
C TYR A 3 -20.81 10.04 6.18
N ASP A 4 -20.99 10.41 7.45
CA ASP A 4 -19.89 10.85 8.31
C ASP A 4 -18.91 9.71 8.64
N SER A 5 -19.42 8.49 8.84
CA SER A 5 -18.58 7.30 9.09
C SER A 5 -17.73 6.96 7.87
N TRP A 6 -18.31 7.02 6.67
CA TRP A 6 -17.58 6.83 5.42
C TRP A 6 -16.51 7.92 5.23
N THR A 7 -16.90 9.19 5.39
CA THR A 7 -16.01 10.34 5.24
C THR A 7 -14.84 10.27 6.21
N THR A 8 -15.08 9.90 7.47
CA THR A 8 -14.04 9.77 8.49
C THR A 8 -13.02 8.68 8.12
N SER A 9 -13.49 7.49 7.70
CA SER A 9 -12.61 6.38 7.32
C SER A 9 -11.72 6.72 6.13
N ILE A 10 -12.29 7.35 5.09
CA ILE A 10 -11.53 7.73 3.88
C ILE A 10 -10.57 8.89 4.18
N ARG A 11 -11.02 9.91 4.91
CA ARG A 11 -10.22 11.11 5.20
C ARG A 11 -8.92 10.78 5.94
N LEU A 12 -8.93 9.80 6.84
CA LEU A 12 -7.73 9.37 7.55
C LEU A 12 -6.67 8.81 6.60
N LYS A 13 -7.06 7.98 5.63
CA LYS A 13 -6.13 7.42 4.64
C LYS A 13 -5.57 8.50 3.72
N VAL A 14 -6.42 9.42 3.26
CA VAL A 14 -6.02 10.53 2.38
C VAL A 14 -5.07 11.48 3.10
N LEU A 15 -5.47 11.97 4.27
CA LEU A 15 -4.67 12.94 5.02
C LEU A 15 -3.38 12.30 5.54
N GLY A 16 -3.44 11.08 6.04
CA GLY A 16 -2.27 10.34 6.52
C GLY A 16 -1.23 10.12 5.42
N SER A 17 -1.67 9.64 4.24
CA SER A 17 -0.75 9.40 3.12
C SER A 17 -0.20 10.71 2.52
N LYS A 18 -1.00 11.77 2.45
CA LYS A 18 -0.54 13.11 2.06
C LYS A 18 0.55 13.62 3.02
N ASN A 19 0.27 13.62 4.32
CA ASN A 19 1.20 14.12 5.32
C ASN A 19 2.49 13.30 5.33
N LEU A 20 2.41 11.98 5.18
CA LEU A 20 3.57 11.11 5.09
C LEU A 20 4.39 11.41 3.82
N HIS A 21 3.74 11.65 2.68
CA HIS A 21 4.43 12.06 1.46
C HIS A 21 5.18 13.38 1.64
N GLU A 22 4.56 14.38 2.26
CA GLU A 22 5.15 15.69 2.50
C GLU A 22 6.30 15.62 3.51
N ALA A 23 6.11 14.93 4.64
CA ALA A 23 7.11 14.79 5.68
C ALA A 23 8.35 14.00 5.23
N THR A 24 8.20 13.17 4.21
CA THR A 24 9.29 12.35 3.64
C THR A 24 9.73 12.81 2.26
N ALA A 25 9.32 14.00 1.83
CA ALA A 25 9.54 14.47 0.47
C ALA A 25 11.03 14.52 0.12
N ASP A 26 11.88 14.90 1.07
CA ASP A 26 13.32 15.11 0.86
C ASP A 26 14.17 14.00 1.49
N LEU A 27 13.55 12.92 1.95
CA LEU A 27 14.26 11.78 2.53
C LEU A 27 14.65 10.76 1.44
N PRO A 28 15.87 10.20 1.49
CA PRO A 28 16.30 9.15 0.59
C PRO A 28 15.69 7.81 1.05
N LEU A 29 14.43 7.59 0.73
CA LEU A 29 13.75 6.35 1.07
C LEU A 29 14.12 5.23 0.09
N ASP A 30 14.33 4.02 0.60
CA ASP A 30 14.49 2.82 -0.24
C ASP A 30 13.17 2.37 -0.86
N PHE A 31 12.06 2.52 -0.12
CA PHE A 31 10.71 2.16 -0.53
C PHE A 31 9.66 3.06 0.14
N PHE A 32 8.46 3.10 -0.43
CA PHE A 32 7.31 3.79 0.16
C PHE A 32 6.04 2.98 -0.09
N LEU A 33 5.53 2.30 0.95
CA LEU A 33 4.40 1.38 0.86
C LEU A 33 3.14 2.02 1.45
N MET A 34 2.02 1.91 0.75
CA MET A 34 0.70 2.36 1.22
C MET A 34 -0.35 1.28 1.01
N THR A 35 -1.42 1.33 1.80
CA THR A 35 -2.65 0.59 1.48
C THR A 35 -3.38 1.27 0.32
N THR A 36 -3.91 0.47 -0.62
CA THR A 36 -4.55 1.00 -1.82
C THR A 36 -5.95 1.55 -1.57
N ASN A 37 -6.20 2.69 -2.21
CA ASN A 37 -7.48 3.22 -2.63
C ASN A 37 -7.21 4.11 -3.86
N SER A 38 -8.25 4.67 -4.49
CA SER A 38 -8.07 5.50 -5.68
C SER A 38 -7.15 6.71 -5.46
N TYR A 39 -7.10 7.26 -4.25
CA TYR A 39 -6.21 8.38 -3.92
C TYR A 39 -4.75 7.93 -3.79
N THR A 40 -4.46 6.85 -3.05
CA THR A 40 -3.09 6.38 -2.83
C THR A 40 -2.49 5.77 -4.10
N ASP A 41 -3.30 5.22 -5.00
CA ASP A 41 -2.87 4.83 -6.34
C ASP A 41 -2.40 6.05 -7.15
N ALA A 42 -3.17 7.15 -7.12
CA ALA A 42 -2.80 8.39 -7.78
C ALA A 42 -1.55 9.03 -7.13
N LEU A 43 -1.45 9.02 -5.81
CA LEU A 43 -0.29 9.51 -5.08
C LEU A 43 0.97 8.68 -5.39
N ALA A 44 0.85 7.36 -5.50
CA ALA A 44 1.97 6.50 -5.87
C ALA A 44 2.47 6.79 -7.29
N ARG A 45 1.54 7.02 -8.24
CA ARG A 45 1.89 7.47 -9.60
C ARG A 45 2.60 8.82 -9.59
N LEU A 46 2.09 9.79 -8.81
CA LEU A 46 2.71 11.11 -8.67
C LEU A 46 4.14 11.00 -8.13
N ARG A 47 4.36 10.25 -7.03
CA ARG A 47 5.69 10.04 -6.46
C ARG A 47 6.66 9.40 -7.46
N ARG A 48 6.22 8.36 -8.17
CA ARG A 48 7.05 7.71 -9.20
C ARG A 48 7.39 8.65 -10.36
N SER A 49 6.48 9.55 -10.76
CA SER A 49 6.78 10.56 -11.78
C SER A 49 7.84 11.58 -11.36
N GLN A 50 8.09 11.71 -10.05
CA GLN A 50 9.16 12.52 -9.46
C GLN A 50 10.45 11.74 -9.19
N GLY A 51 10.55 10.49 -9.69
CA GLY A 51 11.68 9.61 -9.42
C GLY A 51 11.73 9.06 -7.99
N LYS A 52 10.65 9.20 -7.21
CA LYS A 52 10.58 8.74 -5.82
C LYS A 52 9.92 7.37 -5.73
N PRO A 53 10.36 6.48 -4.82
CA PRO A 53 9.67 5.22 -4.59
C PRO A 53 8.23 5.46 -4.13
N ALA A 54 7.33 4.62 -4.65
CA ALA A 54 5.98 4.43 -4.12
C ALA A 54 5.27 3.21 -4.72
N CYS A 55 4.61 2.44 -3.86
CA CYS A 55 3.67 1.39 -4.22
C CYS A 55 2.42 1.45 -3.32
N ALA A 56 1.25 1.23 -3.93
CA ALA A 56 -0.02 1.07 -3.23
C ALA A 56 -0.43 -0.39 -3.35
N VAL A 57 -0.59 -1.07 -2.21
CA VAL A 57 -0.83 -2.52 -2.13
C VAL A 57 -2.24 -2.77 -1.59
N VAL A 58 -2.93 -3.76 -2.19
CA VAL A 58 -4.19 -4.29 -1.67
C VAL A 58 -3.91 -5.04 -0.38
N LEU A 59 -4.59 -4.67 0.71
CA LEU A 59 -4.65 -5.47 1.92
C LEU A 59 -5.97 -6.24 1.93
N PRO A 60 -5.97 -7.52 1.51
CA PRO A 60 -7.15 -8.37 1.62
C PRO A 60 -7.38 -8.79 3.08
N MET A 61 -8.42 -9.60 3.29
CA MET A 61 -8.58 -10.32 4.55
C MET A 61 -7.39 -11.26 4.74
N VAL A 62 -6.70 -11.15 5.88
CA VAL A 62 -5.59 -12.03 6.24
C VAL A 62 -6.09 -13.00 7.30
N LEU A 63 -5.91 -14.29 7.07
CA LEU A 63 -6.26 -15.36 7.98
C LEU A 63 -5.16 -15.49 9.06
N GLY A 64 -5.52 -16.02 10.23
CA GLY A 64 -4.53 -16.34 11.28
C GLY A 64 -3.91 -15.14 12.01
N VAL A 65 -4.06 -13.91 11.52
CA VAL A 65 -3.62 -12.67 12.17
C VAL A 65 -4.70 -11.58 12.27
N GLY A 66 -4.48 -10.61 13.15
CA GLY A 66 -5.35 -9.43 13.29
C GLY A 66 -6.74 -9.73 13.86
N VAL A 67 -7.73 -8.91 13.50
CA VAL A 67 -9.10 -8.97 14.05
C VAL A 67 -9.83 -10.24 13.63
N VAL A 68 -9.52 -10.81 12.46
CA VAL A 68 -10.13 -12.03 11.94
C VAL A 68 -9.69 -13.24 12.77
N ALA A 69 -8.40 -13.32 13.12
CA ALA A 69 -7.87 -14.40 13.98
C ALA A 69 -8.46 -14.41 15.39
N GLN A 70 -8.92 -13.25 15.88
CA GLN A 70 -9.50 -13.11 17.21
C GLN A 70 -11.00 -13.43 17.24
N ASN A 71 -11.66 -13.56 16.09
CA ASN A 71 -13.09 -13.77 16.00
C ASN A 71 -13.47 -14.67 14.82
N LEU A 72 -13.59 -15.97 15.11
CA LEU A 72 -13.95 -17.01 14.13
C LEU A 72 -15.34 -16.77 13.49
N GLU A 73 -16.26 -16.07 14.18
CA GLU A 73 -17.57 -15.75 13.60
C GLU A 73 -17.47 -14.72 12.46
N ILE A 74 -16.48 -13.81 12.54
CA ILE A 74 -16.20 -12.84 11.47
C ILE A 74 -15.66 -13.58 10.25
N GLU A 75 -14.72 -14.51 10.44
CA GLU A 75 -14.17 -15.33 9.36
C GLU A 75 -15.28 -16.13 8.66
N ASP A 76 -16.11 -16.84 9.43
CA ASP A 76 -17.22 -17.63 8.90
C ASP A 76 -18.25 -16.77 8.16
N SER A 77 -18.54 -15.57 8.67
CA SER A 77 -19.45 -14.64 8.01
C SER A 77 -18.89 -14.10 6.70
N LEU A 78 -17.60 -13.79 6.64
CA LEU A 78 -16.95 -13.29 5.44
C LEU A 78 -16.84 -14.41 4.38
N LYS A 79 -16.52 -15.65 4.81
CA LYS A 79 -16.55 -16.85 3.96
C LYS A 79 -17.93 -17.10 3.34
N ARG A 80 -19.01 -16.94 4.12
CA ARG A 80 -20.40 -17.05 3.60
C ARG A 80 -20.74 -16.00 2.55
N MET A 81 -20.08 -14.84 2.58
CA MET A 81 -20.21 -13.78 1.57
C MET A 81 -19.29 -13.99 0.35
N GLY A 82 -18.62 -15.14 0.25
CA GLY A 82 -17.70 -15.45 -0.85
C GLY A 82 -16.36 -14.72 -0.76
N MET A 83 -16.05 -14.09 0.37
CA MET A 83 -14.74 -13.48 0.61
C MET A 83 -13.80 -14.51 1.23
N TYR A 84 -12.82 -14.93 0.44
CA TYR A 84 -11.73 -15.78 0.88
C TYR A 84 -10.53 -14.91 1.25
N GLY A 85 -9.94 -15.18 2.43
CA GLY A 85 -8.72 -14.52 2.87
C GLY A 85 -7.47 -15.18 2.29
N ILE A 86 -6.33 -14.52 2.52
CA ILE A 86 -4.99 -15.08 2.27
C ILE A 86 -4.32 -15.38 3.60
N GLU A 87 -3.36 -16.32 3.60
CA GLU A 87 -2.49 -16.51 4.76
C GLU A 87 -1.53 -15.32 4.92
N GLU A 88 -1.00 -15.13 6.13
CA GLU A 88 -0.02 -14.07 6.42
C GLU A 88 1.20 -14.13 5.49
N GLU A 89 1.71 -15.32 5.20
CA GLU A 89 2.87 -15.52 4.32
C GLU A 89 2.65 -14.93 2.93
N ALA A 90 1.48 -15.14 2.33
CA ALA A 90 1.15 -14.58 1.01
C ALA A 90 1.05 -13.04 1.03
N LEU A 91 0.68 -12.45 2.17
CA LEU A 91 0.71 -11.00 2.33
C LEU A 91 2.16 -10.50 2.37
N LEU A 92 3.01 -11.17 3.14
CA LEU A 92 4.43 -10.81 3.27
C LEU A 92 5.17 -10.94 1.94
N ASP A 93 4.90 -12.00 1.17
CA ASP A 93 5.42 -12.17 -0.20
C ASP A 93 5.02 -10.99 -1.09
N SER A 94 3.76 -10.53 -0.98
CA SER A 94 3.26 -9.38 -1.73
C SER A 94 4.00 -8.08 -1.36
N PHE A 95 4.37 -7.91 -0.08
CA PHE A 95 5.17 -6.77 0.36
C PHE A 95 6.61 -6.85 -0.12
N GLU A 96 7.22 -8.03 -0.07
CA GLU A 96 8.57 -8.26 -0.57
C GLU A 96 8.66 -7.88 -2.06
N VAL A 97 7.76 -8.39 -2.89
CA VAL A 97 7.68 -8.04 -4.31
C VAL A 97 7.51 -6.53 -4.49
N ALA A 98 6.60 -5.90 -3.73
CA ALA A 98 6.36 -4.47 -3.83
C ALA A 98 7.60 -3.63 -3.46
N ILE A 99 8.45 -4.09 -2.53
CA ILE A 99 9.68 -3.40 -2.13
C ILE A 99 10.78 -3.61 -3.19
N LEU A 100 11.00 -4.85 -3.63
CA LEU A 100 12.03 -5.19 -4.62
C LEU A 100 11.81 -4.47 -5.95
N GLU A 101 10.56 -4.40 -6.43
CA GLU A 101 10.22 -3.69 -7.66
C GLU A 101 10.53 -2.19 -7.60
N GLN A 102 10.36 -1.56 -6.42
CA GLN A 102 10.69 -0.14 -6.24
C GLN A 102 12.20 0.12 -6.27
N GLN A 103 13.02 -0.82 -5.79
CA GLN A 103 14.49 -0.71 -5.84
C GLN A 103 15.00 -0.88 -7.28
N GLN A 104 14.46 -1.86 -8.01
CA GLN A 104 14.83 -2.11 -9.40
C GLN A 104 14.53 -0.89 -10.29
N GLN A 105 13.37 -0.25 -10.12
CA GLN A 105 13.00 0.96 -10.87
C GLN A 105 13.94 2.14 -10.59
N GLN A 106 14.38 2.33 -9.34
CA GLN A 106 15.34 3.38 -8.98
C GLN A 106 16.71 3.15 -9.62
N GLN A 107 17.21 1.92 -9.62
CA GLN A 107 18.49 1.56 -10.24
C GLN A 107 18.46 1.81 -11.76
N GLN A 108 17.37 1.42 -12.43
CA GLN A 108 17.21 1.65 -13.87
C GLN A 108 17.19 3.16 -14.21
N GLN A 109 16.49 3.97 -13.42
CA GLN A 109 16.44 5.43 -13.61
C GLN A 109 17.82 6.08 -13.42
N GLN A 110 18.58 5.65 -12.41
CA GLN A 110 19.95 6.14 -12.21
C GLN A 110 20.85 5.78 -13.40
N GLN A 111 20.81 4.53 -13.88
CA GLN A 111 21.64 4.10 -15.02
C GLN A 111 21.33 4.87 -16.31
N GLN A 112 20.05 5.18 -16.58
CA GLN A 112 19.66 5.99 -17.74
C GLN A 112 20.19 7.43 -17.64
N GLN A 113 20.22 8.00 -16.44
CA GLN A 113 20.75 9.35 -16.21
C GLN A 113 22.27 9.43 -16.46
N TYR A 114 23.03 8.35 -16.22
CA TYR A 114 24.47 8.30 -16.48
C TYR A 114 24.85 8.04 -17.95
N GLN A 115 23.96 7.48 -18.76
CA GLN A 115 24.24 7.15 -20.18
C GLN A 115 23.82 8.25 -21.16
N GLY A 116 23.13 9.30 -20.70
CA GLY A 116 22.64 10.42 -21.52
C GLY A 116 23.49 11.69 -21.51
N GLY A 117 24.73 11.63 -21.00
CA GLY A 117 25.68 12.76 -20.91
C GLY A 117 26.76 12.72 -21.98
#